data_AF-A0A3E1EBN5-F1
#
_entry.id   AF-A0A3E1EBN5-F1
#
_cell.length_a   1.000
_cell.length_b   1.000
_cell.length_c   1.000
_cell.angle_alpha   90.00
_cell.angle_beta   90.00
_cell.angle_gamma   90.00
#
_symmetry.space_group_name_H-M   'P 1'
#
loop_
_entity.id
_entity.type
_entity.pdbx_description
1 polymer ?
#
loop_
_entity_poly.entity_id
_entity_poly.type
_entity_poly.pdbx_seq_one_letter_code
_entity_poly.pdbx_strand_id
1 'polypeptide(L)' 'MDLKHFHYVFIAMSILCTLGFGFWAMSADVRVVGSWGRVGGAASALLGILLIAYGVWFVRKSRQIIT' A
#
# COMPACT_ATOMS: atom_id res chain seq x y z
N MET A 1 -19.35 -3.93 13.30
CA MET A 1 -18.34 -2.90 12.96
C MET A 1 -18.85 -2.17 11.74
N ASP A 2 -18.87 -0.84 11.74
CA ASP A 2 -19.37 -0.07 10.60
C ASP A 2 -18.51 -0.38 9.36
N LEU A 3 -19.12 -0.54 8.19
CA LEU A 3 -18.44 -0.96 6.95
C LEU A 3 -17.27 -0.01 6.61
N LYS A 4 -17.40 1.26 7.00
CA LYS A 4 -16.38 2.30 6.85
C LYS A 4 -15.12 2.06 7.69
N HIS A 5 -15.29 1.58 8.93
CA HIS A 5 -14.17 1.32 9.84
C HIS A 5 -13.34 0.11 9.37
N PHE A 6 -14.01 -0.95 8.91
CA PHE A 6 -13.33 -2.11 8.33
C PHE A 6 -12.49 -1.71 7.11
N HIS A 7 -13.08 -0.92 6.20
CA HIS A 7 -12.39 -0.47 5.00
C HIS A 7 -11.14 0.36 5.32
N TYR A 8 -11.19 1.18 6.37
CA TYR A 8 -10.07 1.99 6.82
C TYR A 8 -8.89 1.14 7.31
N VAL A 9 -9.17 0.14 8.15
CA VAL A 9 -8.16 -0.78 8.67
C VAL A 9 -7.59 -1.64 7.54
N PHE A 10 -8.43 -2.06 6.60
CA PHE A 10 -7.99 -2.83 5.43
C PHE A 10 -7.01 -2.06 4.54
N ILE A 11 -7.31 -0.79 4.23
CA ILE A 11 -6.40 0.07 3.46
C ILE A 11 -5.09 0.28 4.22
N ALA A 12 -5.16 0.57 5.53
CA ALA A 12 -3.96 0.78 6.35
C ALA A 12 -3.06 -0.46 6.39
N MET A 13 -3.63 -1.65 6.57
CA MET A 13 -2.87 -2.91 6.54
C MET A 13 -2.29 -3.20 5.16
N SER A 14 -3.05 -2.93 4.10
CA SER A 14 -2.57 -3.12 2.73
C SER A 14 -1.42 -2.16 2.38
N ILE A 15 -1.44 -0.91 2.87
CA ILE A 15 -0.34 0.05 2.70
C ILE A 15 0.91 -0.46 3.43
N LEU A 16 0.77 -0.86 4.70
CA LEU A 16 1.89 -1.42 5.48
C LEU A 16 2.50 -2.65 4.81
N CYS A 17 1.66 -3.54 4.29
CA CYS A 17 2.12 -4.76 3.63
C CYS A 17 2.85 -4.45 2.31
N THR A 18 2.28 -3.60 1.45
CA THR A 18 2.90 -3.23 0.16
C THR A 18 4.17 -2.42 0.31
N LEU A 19 4.20 -1.46 1.25
CA LEU A 19 5.43 -0.72 1.56
C LEU A 19 6.48 -1.61 2.21
N GLY A 20 6.09 -2.48 3.14
CA GLY A 20 6.98 -3.44 3.78
C GLY A 20 7.61 -4.39 2.76
N PHE A 21 6.79 -4.93 1.85
CA PHE A 21 7.24 -5.83 0.78
C PHE A 21 8.12 -5.09 -0.24
N GLY A 22 7.73 -3.88 -0.65
CA GLY A 22 8.52 -3.05 -1.55
C GLY A 22 9.88 -2.68 -0.96
N PHE A 23 9.91 -2.24 0.31
CA PHE A 23 11.15 -1.91 1.02
C PHE A 23 12.05 -3.14 1.20
N TRP A 24 11.47 -4.28 1.58
CA TRP A 24 12.20 -5.53 1.72
C TRP A 24 12.78 -5.99 0.38
N ALA A 25 11.99 -5.96 -0.69
CA ALA A 25 12.44 -6.37 -2.03
C ALA A 25 13.49 -5.42 -2.63
N MET A 26 13.51 -4.13 -2.26
CA MET A 26 14.57 -3.19 -2.65
C MET A 26 15.84 -3.34 -1.81
N SER A 27 15.70 -3.70 -0.53
CA SER A 27 16.82 -3.92 0.40
C SER A 27 17.45 -5.30 0.25
N ALA A 28 16.70 -6.27 -0.28
CA ALA A 28 17.16 -7.63 -0.51
C ALA A 28 18.14 -7.70 -1.68
N ASP A 29 19.16 -8.55 -1.51
CA ASP A 29 20.25 -8.68 -2.47
C ASP A 29 19.75 -9.29 -3.78
N VAL A 30 20.18 -8.76 -4.93
CA VAL A 30 19.60 -9.13 -6.24
C VAL A 30 19.84 -10.61 -6.59
N ARG A 31 20.87 -11.21 -5.98
CA ARG A 31 21.20 -12.63 -6.11
C ARG A 31 20.20 -13.55 -5.42
N VAL A 32 19.47 -13.04 -4.42
CA VAL A 32 18.48 -13.79 -3.63
C VAL A 32 17.09 -13.70 -4.26
N VAL A 33 16.70 -12.51 -4.73
CA VAL A 33 15.36 -12.27 -5.29
C VAL A 33 15.29 -12.44 -6.82
N GLY A 34 16.44 -12.44 -7.50
CA GLY A 34 16.52 -12.43 -8.95
C GLY A 34 16.01 -11.12 -9.59
N SER A 35 16.15 -11.02 -10.92
CA SER A 35 15.66 -9.85 -11.69
C SER A 35 14.15 -9.62 -11.50
N TRP A 36 13.37 -10.71 -11.49
CA TRP A 36 11.93 -10.67 -11.26
C TRP A 36 11.50 -10.27 -9.86
N GLY A 37 12.25 -10.64 -8.82
CA GLY A 37 11.97 -10.18 -7.47
C GLY A 37 12.13 -8.67 -7.31
N ARG A 38 13.11 -8.07 -8.00
CA ARG A 38 13.34 -6.62 -7.97
C ARG A 38 12.24 -5.85 -8.70
N VAL A 39 11.76 -6.37 -9.83
CA VAL A 39 10.61 -5.81 -10.57
C VAL A 39 9.32 -5.94 -9.77
N GLY A 40 9.09 -7.09 -9.13
CA GLY A 40 7.95 -7.30 -8.23
C GLY A 40 7.97 -6.35 -7.02
N GLY A 41 9.16 -6.11 -6.45
CA GLY A 41 9.36 -5.13 -5.39
C GLY A 41 9.04 -3.70 -5.82
N ALA A 42 9.53 -3.28 -6.99
CA ALA A 42 9.23 -1.97 -7.55
C ALA A 42 7.73 -1.80 -7.85
N ALA A 43 7.08 -2.83 -8.40
CA ALA A 43 5.64 -2.85 -8.63
C ALA A 43 4.84 -2.77 -7.32
N SER A 44 5.29 -3.49 -6.28
CA SER A 44 4.68 -3.45 -4.94
C SER A 44 4.81 -2.05 -4.31
N ALA A 45 5.97 -1.40 -4.45
CA ALA A 45 6.18 -0.02 -4.00
C ALA A 45 5.26 0.97 -4.74
N LEU A 46 5.13 0.84 -6.07
CA LEU A 46 4.20 1.63 -6.87
C LEU A 46 2.74 1.45 -6.44
N LEU A 47 2.33 0.19 -6.23
CA LEU A 47 1.00 -0.13 -5.70
C LEU A 47 0.78 0.45 -4.31
N GLY A 48 1.80 0.44 -3.44
CA GLY A 48 1.75 1.09 -2.13
C GLY A 48 1.51 2.60 -2.22
N ILE A 49 2.17 3.30 -3.14
CA ILE A 49 1.96 4.74 -3.39
C ILE A 49 0.52 5.00 -3.88
N LEU A 50 0.03 4.21 -4.84
CA LEU A 50 -1.35 4.27 -5.31
C LEU A 50 -2.35 4.05 -4.17
N LEU A 51 -2.04 3.14 -3.26
CA LEU A 51 -2.90 2.82 -2.11
C LEU A 51 -2.91 3.95 -1.07
N ILE A 52 -1.78 4.63 -0.85
CA ILE A 52 -1.71 5.84 -0.03
C ILE A 52 -2.58 6.93 -0.67
N ALA A 53 -2.44 7.17 -1.98
CA ALA A 53 -3.24 8.17 -2.68
C ALA A 53 -4.76 7.86 -2.59
N TYR A 54 -5.13 6.59 -2.76
CA TYR A 54 -6.51 6.13 -2.58
C TYR A 54 -7.00 6.33 -1.15
N GLY A 55 -6.19 5.96 -0.15
CA GLY A 55 -6.50 6.17 1.26
C GLY A 55 -6.73 7.65 1.58
N VAL A 56 -5.85 8.55 1.14
CA VAL A 56 -5.98 10.00 1.32
C VAL A 56 -7.23 10.53 0.61
N TRP A 57 -7.49 10.10 -0.63
CA TRP A 57 -8.68 10.51 -1.37
C TRP A 57 -9.97 10.05 -0.66
N PHE A 58 -10.00 8.80 -0.20
CA PHE A 58 -11.15 8.23 0.49
C PHE A 58 -11.41 8.94 1.83
N VAL A 59 -10.36 9.26 2.60
CA VAL A 59 -10.45 10.07 3.84
C VAL A 59 -11.01 11.46 3.55
N ARG A 60 -10.49 12.14 2.51
CA ARG A 60 -10.99 13.46 2.11
C ARG A 60 -12.45 13.40 1.67
N LYS A 61 -12.82 12.38 0.89
CA LYS A 61 -14.20 12.17 0.41
C LYS A 61 -15.15 11.87 1.56
N SER A 62 -14.76 11.01 2.49
CA SER A 62 -15.58 10.67 3.66
C SER A 62 -15.76 11.84 4.63
N ARG A 63 -14.77 12.74 4.76
CA ARG A 63 -14.95 14.02 5.48
C ARG A 63 -15.88 15.00 4.76
N GLN A 64 -15.87 15.03 3.43
CA GLN A 64 -16.73 15.92 2.63
C GLN A 64 -18.22 15.55 2.65
N ILE A 65 -18.58 14.33 3.07
CA ILE A 65 -19.99 13.89 3.15
C ILE A 65 -20.61 14.20 4.53
N ILE A 66 -19.81 14.66 5.49
CA ILE A 66 -20.23 14.95 6.88
C ILE A 66 -20.22 16.46 7.18
N THR A 67 -20.17 17.32 6.16
CA THR A 67 -20.36 18.78 6.31
C THR A 67 -21.65 19.22 5.66
#